data_AF-A0A3B9US56-F1
#
_entry.id   AF-A0A3B9US56-F1
#
_cell.length_a   1.000
_cell.length_b   1.000
_cell.length_c   1.000
_cell.angle_alpha   90.00
_cell.angle_beta   90.00
_cell.angle_gamma   90.00
#
_symmetry.space_group_name_H-M   'P 1'
#
loop_
_entity.id
_entity.type
_entity.pdbx_description
1 polymer ?
#
loop_
_entity_poly.entity_id
_entity_poly.type
_entity_poly.pdbx_seq_one_letter_code
_entity_poly.pdbx_strand_id
1 'polypeptide(L)' 'MRKIMIIPPKPPEHKRLKAVAYCCISTLGSAQRLNLNWQIKSYIKMISEHLNWIFTGVFFDTGKSGLRRNGRT' A
#
# COMPACT_ATOMS: atom_id res chain seq x y z
N MET A 1 -9.27 54.51 1.91
CA MET A 1 -9.93 53.27 1.44
C MET A 1 -9.14 52.08 1.94
N ARG A 2 -9.74 51.13 2.66
CA ARG A 2 -9.03 49.92 3.14
C ARG A 2 -8.96 48.91 2.00
N LYS A 3 -7.77 48.38 1.74
CA LYS A 3 -7.54 47.35 0.73
C LYS A 3 -8.07 46.03 1.29
N ILE A 4 -9.22 45.57 0.81
CA ILE A 4 -9.80 44.28 1.20
C ILE A 4 -9.27 43.22 0.22
N MET A 5 -8.58 42.21 0.74
CA MET A 5 -8.24 41.00 -0.03
C MET A 5 -9.23 39.90 0.32
N ILE A 6 -9.89 39.37 -0.70
CA ILE A 6 -10.78 38.20 -0.58
C ILE A 6 -9.96 37.00 -1.04
N ILE A 7 -9.72 36.05 -0.14
CA ILE A 7 -9.03 34.79 -0.46
C ILE A 7 -10.10 33.78 -0.89
N PRO A 8 -10.07 33.28 -2.14
CA PRO A 8 -11.04 32.30 -2.59
C PRO A 8 -10.80 30.94 -1.90
N PRO A 9 -11.86 30.13 -1.70
CA PRO A 9 -11.71 28.78 -1.18
C PRO A 9 -10.90 27.93 -2.15
N LYS A 10 -10.03 27.05 -1.61
CA LYS A 10 -9.33 26.07 -2.44
C LYS A 10 -10.37 25.12 -3.06
N PRO A 11 -10.28 24.83 -4.36
CA PRO A 11 -11.17 23.87 -4.99
C PRO A 11 -10.98 22.49 -4.33
N PRO A 12 -12.04 21.67 -4.25
CA PRO A 12 -11.95 20.31 -3.74
C PRO A 12 -11.04 19.50 -4.66
N GLU A 13 -9.85 19.15 -4.16
CA GLU A 13 -8.91 18.30 -4.87
C GLU A 13 -9.29 16.84 -4.60
N HIS A 14 -9.71 16.12 -5.64
CA HIS A 14 -9.93 14.67 -5.57
C HIS A 14 -8.57 13.95 -5.47
N LYS A 15 -7.95 14.00 -4.30
CA LYS A 15 -6.68 13.33 -4.04
C LYS A 15 -6.91 11.83 -4.04
N ARG A 16 -6.32 11.14 -5.01
CA ARG A 16 -6.25 9.68 -4.99
C ARG A 16 -5.43 9.23 -3.77
N LEU A 17 -5.89 8.17 -3.12
CA LEU A 17 -5.24 7.59 -1.94
C LEU A 17 -4.03 6.76 -2.36
N LYS A 18 -2.90 6.92 -1.68
CA LYS A 18 -1.73 6.06 -1.90
C LYS A 18 -1.96 4.74 -1.18
N ALA A 19 -1.81 3.63 -1.90
CA ALA A 19 -2.06 2.29 -1.39
C ALA A 19 -0.85 1.38 -1.62
N VAL A 20 -0.49 0.62 -0.59
CA VAL A 20 0.57 -0.38 -0.61
C VAL A 20 0.00 -1.75 -0.27
N ALA A 21 0.58 -2.81 -0.82
CA ALA A 21 0.29 -4.17 -0.40
C ALA A 21 1.32 -4.62 0.63
N TYR A 22 0.88 -5.27 1.72
CA TYR A 22 1.75 -5.95 2.66
C TYR A 22 1.40 -7.44 2.70
N CYS A 23 2.38 -8.31 2.47
CA CYS A 23 2.17 -9.76 2.44
C CYS A 23 3.18 -10.45 3.37
N CYS A 24 2.77 -11.51 4.08
CA CYS A 24 3.69 -12.26 4.92
C CYS A 24 3.44 -13.77 4.84
N ILE A 25 4.51 -14.56 5.01
CA ILE A 25 4.42 -16.01 5.13
C ILE A 25 5.18 -16.48 6.37
N SER A 26 4.59 -17.45 7.08
CA SER A 26 5.09 -17.93 8.37
C SER A 26 6.30 -18.86 8.24
N THR A 27 6.47 -19.53 7.09
CA THR A 27 7.56 -20.50 6.86
C THR A 27 8.23 -20.27 5.50
N LEU A 28 9.44 -20.82 5.33
CA LEU A 28 10.26 -20.64 4.12
C LEU A 28 10.05 -21.74 3.06
N GLY A 29 9.06 -22.63 3.25
CA GLY A 29 8.78 -23.74 2.35
C GLY A 29 8.40 -23.28 0.94
N SER A 30 8.69 -24.11 -0.07
CA SER A 30 8.46 -23.82 -1.49
C SER A 30 6.99 -23.49 -1.80
N ALA A 31 6.04 -24.23 -1.21
CA ALA A 31 4.61 -23.97 -1.34
C ALA A 31 4.22 -22.58 -0.78
N GLN A 32 4.81 -22.15 0.34
CA GLN A 32 4.52 -20.84 0.89
C GLN A 32 5.12 -19.69 0.07
N ARG A 33 6.28 -19.90 -0.58
CA ARG A 33 6.81 -18.92 -1.55
C ARG A 33 5.86 -18.73 -2.73
N LEU A 34 5.27 -19.81 -3.23
CA LEU A 34 4.26 -19.72 -4.27
C LEU A 34 3.03 -18.95 -3.78
N ASN A 35 2.56 -19.22 -2.56
CA ASN A 35 1.45 -18.49 -1.94
C ASN A 35 1.75 -16.99 -1.79
N LEU A 36 2.99 -16.62 -1.46
CA LEU A 36 3.39 -15.21 -1.39
C LEU A 36 3.25 -14.53 -2.75
N ASN A 37 3.73 -15.17 -3.82
CA ASN A 37 3.60 -14.64 -5.17
C ASN A 37 2.14 -14.45 -5.58
N TRP A 38 1.26 -15.39 -5.21
CA TRP A 38 -0.19 -15.26 -5.45
C TRP A 38 -0.82 -14.09 -4.68
N GLN A 39 -0.47 -13.93 -3.40
CA GLN A 39 -0.94 -12.79 -2.59
C GLN A 39 -0.51 -11.46 -3.19
N ILE A 40 0.77 -11.33 -3.55
CA ILE A 40 1.32 -10.12 -4.16
C ILE A 40 0.55 -9.78 -5.44
N LYS A 41 0.38 -10.75 -6.35
CA LYS A 41 -0.37 -10.55 -7.60
C LYS A 41 -1.83 -10.14 -7.35
N SER A 42 -2.49 -10.79 -6.39
CA SER A 42 -3.88 -10.49 -6.04
C SER A 42 -4.04 -9.06 -5.51
N TYR A 43 -3.18 -8.63 -4.59
CA TYR A 43 -3.26 -7.28 -4.03
C TYR A 43 -2.84 -6.20 -5.02
N ILE A 44 -1.83 -6.44 -5.87
CA ILE A 44 -1.48 -5.51 -6.95
C ILE A 44 -2.70 -5.30 -7.86
N LYS A 45 -3.38 -6.39 -8.26
CA LYS A 45 -4.58 -6.31 -9.09
C LYS A 45 -5.69 -5.50 -8.40
N MET A 46 -6.00 -5.85 -7.15
CA MET A 46 -7.03 -5.18 -6.36
C MET A 46 -6.77 -3.67 -6.22
N ILE A 47 -5.53 -3.27 -5.93
CA ILE A 47 -5.17 -1.86 -5.78
C ILE A 47 -5.21 -1.13 -7.14
N SER A 48 -4.75 -1.79 -8.21
CA SER A 48 -4.68 -1.20 -9.54
C SER A 48 -6.05 -1.01 -10.19
N GLU A 49 -7.01 -1.89 -9.88
CA GLU A 49 -8.40 -1.78 -10.36
C GLU A 49 -9.19 -0.66 -9.66
N HIS A 50 -8.71 -0.15 -8.54
CA HIS A 50 -9.38 0.90 -7.78
C HIS A 50 -8.99 2.30 -8.28
N LEU A 51 -9.86 2.93 -9.07
CA LEU A 51 -9.65 4.24 -9.73
C LEU A 51 -9.20 5.38 -8.79
N ASN A 52 -9.62 5.33 -7.53
CA ASN A 52 -9.30 6.33 -6.52
C ASN A 52 -7.98 6.05 -5.79
N TRP A 53 -7.27 4.98 -6.12
CA TRP A 53 -6.02 4.60 -5.47
C TRP A 53 -4.83 4.77 -6.42
N ILE A 54 -3.67 5.03 -5.84
CA ILE A 54 -2.38 5.02 -6.50
C ILE A 54 -1.60 3.88 -5.87
N PHE A 55 -1.30 2.86 -6.66
CA PHE A 55 -0.39 1.80 -6.24
C PHE A 55 1.01 2.39 -6.01
N THR A 56 1.52 2.25 -4.78
CA THR A 56 2.84 2.80 -4.40
C THR A 56 3.90 1.76 -4.07
N GLY A 57 3.53 0.47 -4.00
CA GLY A 57 4.50 -0.61 -3.82
C GLY A 57 3.96 -1.82 -3.06
N VAL A 58 4.82 -2.82 -2.92
CA VAL A 58 4.58 -4.04 -2.14
C VAL A 58 5.70 -4.23 -1.13
N PHE A 59 5.34 -4.56 0.10
CA PHE A 59 6.25 -4.95 1.18
C PHE A 59 5.96 -6.38 1.59
N PHE A 60 6.98 -7.16 1.90
CA PHE A 60 6.75 -8.54 2.33
C PHE A 60 7.79 -9.09 3.30
N ASP A 61 7.31 -10.00 4.16
CA ASP A 61 8.12 -10.72 5.13
C ASP A 61 8.03 -12.24 4.88
N THR A 62 9.19 -12.91 4.88
CA THR A 62 9.27 -14.38 4.74
C THR A 62 9.86 -15.02 5.98
N GLY A 63 9.20 -16.06 6.51
CA GLY A 63 9.72 -16.84 7.64
C GLY A 63 9.80 -16.09 8.97
N LYS A 64 9.07 -14.97 9.11
CA LYS A 64 9.03 -14.16 10.33
C LYS A 64 7.71 -14.41 11.04
N SER A 65 7.74 -15.15 12.15
CA SER A 65 6.61 -15.13 13.07
C SER A 65 6.49 -13.70 13.63
N GLY A 66 5.26 -13.21 13.82
CA GLY A 66 5.00 -11.85 14.33
C GLY A 66 5.62 -11.54 15.70
N LEU A 67 6.19 -12.55 16.36
CA LEU A 67 6.84 -12.50 17.66
C LEU A 67 8.23 -11.84 17.63
N ARG A 68 8.91 -11.73 16.46
CA ARG A 68 10.28 -11.17 16.40
C ARG A 68 10.37 -9.96 15.47
N ARG A 69 11.15 -8.95 15.89
CA ARG A 69 11.42 -7.71 15.14
C ARG A 69 12.51 -7.89 14.09
N ASN A 70 13.40 -8.87 14.27
CA ASN A 70 14.51 -9.11 13.35
C ASN A 70 14.05 -9.52 11.96
N GLY A 71 14.66 -8.89 10.96
CA GLY A 71 14.52 -9.21 9.55
C GLY A 71 13.52 -8.33 8.81
N ARG A 72 12.57 -7.64 9.45
CA ARG A 72 11.57 -6.77 8.76
C ARG A 72 12.30 -5.73 7.89
N THR A 73 12.01 -5.71 6.58
CA THR A 73 12.64 -4.85 5.56
C THR A 73 11.58 -4.21 4.69
#